data_AF-A0A9P8I586-F1
#
_entry.id   AF-A0A9P8I586-F1
#
_cell.length_a   1.000
_cell.length_b   1.000
_cell.length_c   1.000
_cell.angle_alpha   90.00
_cell.angle_beta   90.00
_cell.angle_gamma   90.00
#
_symmetry.space_group_name_H-M   'P 1'
#
loop_
_entity.id
_entity.type
_entity.pdbx_description
1 polymer ?
#
loop_
_entity_poly.entity_id
_entity_poly.type
_entity_poly.pdbx_seq_one_letter_code
_entity_poly.pdbx_strand_id
1 'polypeptide(L)'
;MSPSATARSLDDAAVVAAAVVSERLPLKAALANGRGHAAAIAASRPPPAELDASSLVFMPTTLVRSVPEPGSPEFCSQSACTDHMVTVSWTESHGWSCPEMKPYGPLSLLPTASVLHYATECFEGLKAYRGFDGKLRLFRPDRNCNRMLVSSARVALPGFPPRELEKLMKALLAVDGPKWLPRSRPGTFIYLRPAIIATHPALGVQKPREALLFIVACFLPCLDEPGAATAAVATTPQMLSPVTMKATRAGLKLLASSDDMIRAWPGGYGYAKIGANYGPSLVAQAIARERGCEQILWLFGEDCYVTEAGASNFFVVWRTREGAVELVTAPLEEKLILDGVTRGSVLDLARERLCGGGDGSDEKEAVEVVERMFTMFELAEAVEEGRIIEAFAAGTA
;
A
#
# COMPACT_ATOMS: atom_id res chain seq x y z
N MET A 1 46.84 -40.74 11.21
CA MET A 1 45.95 -40.63 12.39
C MET A 1 44.77 -39.78 11.99
N SER A 2 43.62 -40.42 11.77
CA SER A 2 42.32 -39.76 11.57
C SER A 2 41.76 -39.24 12.90
N PRO A 3 40.89 -38.22 12.88
CA PRO A 3 39.51 -38.45 13.32
C PRO A 3 38.49 -37.69 12.43
N SER A 4 37.50 -38.37 11.87
CA SER A 4 36.17 -38.68 12.47
C SER A 4 35.21 -37.48 12.47
N ALA A 5 34.29 -37.50 11.50
CA ALA A 5 33.14 -36.62 11.39
C ALA A 5 31.95 -37.22 12.15
N THR A 6 31.30 -36.42 13.00
CA THR A 6 30.01 -36.76 13.60
C THR A 6 28.91 -35.92 12.97
N ALA A 7 27.99 -36.63 12.30
CA ALA A 7 26.73 -36.12 11.78
C ALA A 7 25.84 -35.59 12.93
N ARG A 8 25.14 -34.48 12.69
CA ARG A 8 23.99 -34.03 13.49
C ARG A 8 22.74 -34.04 12.62
N SER A 9 21.69 -34.56 13.24
CA SER A 9 20.41 -35.01 12.68
C SER A 9 19.54 -33.88 12.12
N LEU A 10 19.03 -34.13 10.92
CA LEU A 10 17.82 -33.53 10.36
C LEU A 10 16.63 -34.30 10.92
N ASP A 11 15.92 -33.80 11.94
CA ASP A 11 14.68 -34.48 12.37
C ASP A 11 13.64 -33.63 13.15
N ASP A 12 13.68 -32.30 13.06
CA ASP A 12 12.67 -31.44 13.76
C ASP A 12 11.76 -30.63 12.82
N ALA A 13 11.88 -30.78 11.50
CA ALA A 13 11.09 -30.00 10.53
C ALA A 13 9.92 -30.76 9.87
N ALA A 14 9.76 -32.06 10.13
CA ALA A 14 8.82 -32.93 9.41
C ALA A 14 7.52 -33.27 10.16
N VAL A 15 7.35 -32.85 11.42
CA VAL A 15 6.26 -33.39 12.28
C VAL A 15 5.02 -32.49 12.39
N VAL A 16 4.97 -31.31 11.77
CA VAL A 16 3.80 -30.40 11.87
C VAL A 16 2.93 -30.35 10.60
N ALA A 17 3.24 -31.13 9.56
CA ALA A 17 2.55 -31.05 8.26
C ALA A 17 1.68 -32.27 7.88
N ALA A 18 1.46 -33.24 8.78
CA ALA A 18 0.74 -34.47 8.45
C ALA A 18 -0.44 -34.73 9.39
N ALA A 19 -1.54 -33.98 9.22
CA ALA A 19 -2.80 -34.30 9.92
C ALA A 19 -4.07 -33.74 9.26
N VAL A 20 -4.23 -33.75 7.92
CA VAL A 20 -5.57 -33.60 7.28
C VAL A 20 -5.59 -34.26 5.89
N VAL A 21 -5.61 -35.60 5.80
CA VAL A 21 -6.08 -36.31 4.59
C VAL A 21 -6.67 -37.67 4.97
N SER A 22 -8.00 -37.75 5.03
CA SER A 22 -8.85 -38.93 4.80
C SER A 22 -10.28 -38.45 5.11
N GLU A 23 -11.32 -38.54 4.29
CA GLU A 23 -11.83 -39.73 3.62
C GLU A 23 -12.93 -39.27 2.61
N ARG A 24 -12.92 -39.78 1.37
CA ARG A 24 -14.02 -39.55 0.39
C ARG A 24 -15.07 -40.65 0.55
N LEU A 25 -16.33 -40.29 0.81
CA LEU A 25 -17.47 -41.20 0.82
C LEU A 25 -18.02 -41.44 -0.61
N PRO A 26 -18.48 -42.66 -0.95
CA PRO A 26 -18.96 -42.99 -2.29
C PRO A 26 -20.44 -42.64 -2.51
N LEU A 27 -20.75 -42.20 -3.72
CA LEU A 27 -22.09 -41.97 -4.26
C LEU A 27 -22.87 -43.31 -4.28
N LYS A 28 -24.06 -43.36 -3.68
CA LYS A 28 -25.07 -44.41 -3.95
C LYS A 28 -26.36 -43.81 -4.47
N ALA A 29 -26.79 -44.34 -5.60
CA ALA A 29 -28.07 -44.07 -6.24
C ALA A 29 -29.24 -44.69 -5.45
N ALA A 30 -30.36 -43.98 -5.39
CA ALA A 30 -31.67 -44.56 -5.11
C ALA A 30 -32.72 -43.84 -5.96
N LEU A 31 -33.27 -44.57 -6.94
CA LEU A 31 -34.50 -44.27 -7.65
C LEU A 31 -35.66 -44.84 -6.83
N ALA A 32 -36.65 -44.03 -6.44
CA ALA A 32 -38.03 -44.48 -6.25
C ALA A 32 -39.03 -43.30 -6.19
N ASN A 33 -39.97 -43.36 -7.13
CA ASN A 33 -41.29 -42.73 -7.29
C ASN A 33 -41.94 -41.95 -6.13
N GLY A 34 -42.58 -40.83 -6.50
CA GLY A 34 -43.70 -40.26 -5.75
C GLY A 34 -44.19 -38.92 -6.32
N ARG A 35 -45.22 -38.96 -7.18
CA ARG A 35 -45.96 -37.78 -7.62
C ARG A 35 -46.65 -37.11 -6.42
N GLY A 36 -46.32 -35.87 -6.13
CA GLY A 36 -47.06 -35.03 -5.19
C GLY A 36 -46.28 -33.77 -4.80
N HIS A 37 -46.95 -32.62 -4.87
CA HIS A 37 -46.50 -31.30 -4.43
C HIS A 37 -45.64 -30.49 -5.41
N ALA A 38 -46.31 -29.93 -6.41
CA ALA A 38 -45.93 -28.65 -7.01
C ALA A 38 -46.25 -27.52 -6.01
N ALA A 39 -45.43 -27.37 -4.97
CA ALA A 39 -45.29 -26.16 -4.15
C ALA A 39 -44.12 -26.35 -3.18
N ALA A 40 -43.24 -25.35 -3.11
CA ALA A 40 -42.04 -25.25 -2.27
C ALA A 40 -40.81 -26.06 -2.75
N ILE A 41 -39.85 -25.35 -3.32
CA ILE A 41 -38.50 -25.10 -2.77
C ILE A 41 -37.92 -23.98 -3.65
N ALA A 42 -38.21 -22.73 -3.32
CA ALA A 42 -37.26 -21.67 -3.62
C ALA A 42 -36.13 -21.88 -2.60
N ALA A 43 -35.18 -22.77 -2.90
CA ALA A 43 -33.99 -22.91 -2.08
C ALA A 43 -33.33 -21.53 -2.05
N SER A 44 -33.40 -20.85 -0.91
CA SER A 44 -32.66 -19.61 -0.70
C SER A 44 -31.20 -19.92 -0.98
N ARG A 45 -30.65 -19.39 -2.07
CA ARG A 45 -29.23 -19.55 -2.39
C ARG A 45 -28.45 -19.09 -1.16
N PRO A 46 -27.46 -19.85 -0.67
CA PRO A 46 -26.65 -19.39 0.45
C PRO A 46 -26.07 -18.00 0.13
N PRO A 47 -25.89 -17.15 1.14
CA PRO A 47 -25.29 -15.84 0.93
C PRO A 47 -23.92 -16.01 0.27
N PRO A 48 -23.49 -15.05 -0.58
CA PRO A 48 -22.13 -15.04 -1.13
C PRO A 48 -21.09 -15.21 0.00
N ALA A 49 -20.08 -16.05 -0.23
CA ALA A 49 -19.04 -16.31 0.75
C ALA A 49 -18.24 -15.04 1.06
N GLU A 50 -17.95 -14.82 2.34
CA GLU A 50 -17.01 -13.79 2.78
C GLU A 50 -15.56 -14.25 2.55
N LEU A 51 -14.64 -13.29 2.50
CA LEU A 51 -13.21 -13.58 2.45
C LEU A 51 -12.80 -14.27 3.76
N ASP A 52 -12.20 -15.46 3.68
CA ASP A 52 -11.77 -16.24 4.85
C ASP A 52 -10.31 -16.68 4.69
N ALA A 53 -9.41 -16.04 5.44
CA ALA A 53 -7.99 -16.34 5.40
C ALA A 53 -7.62 -17.69 6.02
N SER A 54 -8.49 -18.29 6.84
CA SER A 54 -8.24 -19.60 7.45
C SER A 54 -8.33 -20.75 6.45
N SER A 55 -9.01 -20.53 5.32
CA SER A 55 -9.12 -21.48 4.21
C SER A 55 -7.93 -21.46 3.25
N LEU A 56 -6.94 -20.59 3.45
CA LEU A 56 -5.80 -20.38 2.55
C LEU A 56 -5.08 -21.69 2.16
N VAL A 57 -4.98 -21.93 0.85
CA VAL A 57 -4.21 -23.04 0.28
C VAL A 57 -2.82 -22.55 -0.11
N PHE A 58 -1.78 -23.23 0.40
CA PHE A 58 -0.39 -22.92 0.09
C PHE A 58 0.17 -23.84 -1.02
N MET A 59 0.72 -23.22 -2.06
CA MET A 59 1.39 -23.86 -3.18
C MET A 59 2.84 -23.36 -3.23
N PRO A 60 3.83 -24.15 -2.76
CA PRO A 60 5.21 -23.71 -2.69
C PRO A 60 5.82 -23.53 -4.09
N THR A 61 6.69 -22.53 -4.23
CA THR A 61 7.50 -22.36 -5.44
C THR A 61 8.57 -23.44 -5.55
N THR A 62 8.81 -23.92 -6.77
CA THR A 62 10.01 -24.68 -7.15
C THR A 62 11.10 -23.78 -7.72
N LEU A 63 10.76 -22.54 -8.07
CA LEU A 63 11.65 -21.54 -8.65
C LEU A 63 11.94 -20.47 -7.60
N VAL A 64 12.98 -20.72 -6.82
CA VAL A 64 13.42 -19.88 -5.71
C VAL A 64 14.28 -18.74 -6.27
N ARG A 65 13.84 -17.48 -6.10
CA ARG A 65 14.58 -16.29 -6.58
C ARG A 65 15.71 -15.93 -5.62
N SER A 66 16.79 -15.30 -6.10
CA SER A 66 17.78 -14.70 -5.21
C SER A 66 17.20 -13.44 -4.55
N VAL A 67 17.61 -13.17 -3.32
CA VAL A 67 17.28 -11.90 -2.68
C VAL A 67 18.27 -10.85 -3.19
N PRO A 68 17.81 -9.74 -3.80
CA PRO A 68 18.69 -8.67 -4.24
C PRO A 68 19.59 -8.13 -3.12
N GLU A 69 20.81 -7.78 -3.50
CA GLU A 69 21.74 -7.09 -2.60
C GLU A 69 21.32 -5.62 -2.43
N PRO A 70 21.51 -5.02 -1.23
CA PRO A 70 21.18 -3.62 -1.03
C PRO A 70 21.89 -2.71 -2.04
N GLY A 71 21.13 -1.81 -2.66
CA GLY A 71 21.66 -0.89 -3.67
C GLY A 71 21.93 -1.50 -5.05
N SER A 72 21.67 -2.79 -5.26
CA SER A 72 21.75 -3.38 -6.60
C SER A 72 20.69 -2.77 -7.53
N PRO A 73 20.88 -2.78 -8.86
CA PRO A 73 19.86 -2.33 -9.80
C PRO A 73 18.50 -3.01 -9.60
N GLU A 74 18.50 -4.31 -9.27
CA GLU A 74 17.28 -5.09 -9.00
C GLU A 74 16.60 -4.66 -7.69
N PHE A 75 17.36 -4.25 -6.68
CA PHE A 75 16.81 -3.70 -5.44
C PHE A 75 16.11 -2.36 -5.70
N CYS A 76 16.71 -1.52 -6.54
CA CYS A 76 16.21 -0.18 -6.84
C CYS A 76 15.11 -0.14 -7.92
N SER A 77 14.90 -1.23 -8.67
CA SER A 77 13.99 -1.27 -9.82
C SER A 77 12.50 -1.21 -9.47
N GLN A 78 12.16 -1.37 -8.18
CA GLN A 78 10.78 -1.54 -7.69
C GLN A 78 10.03 -2.75 -8.27
N SER A 79 10.71 -3.63 -9.01
CA SER A 79 10.11 -4.77 -9.72
C SER A 79 10.54 -6.12 -9.16
N ALA A 80 11.56 -6.16 -8.29
CA ALA A 80 11.99 -7.38 -7.62
C ALA A 80 10.97 -7.80 -6.53
N CYS A 81 10.12 -8.77 -6.87
CA CYS A 81 9.12 -9.33 -5.99
C CYS A 81 9.60 -10.59 -5.27
N THR A 82 8.96 -10.92 -4.15
CA THR A 82 9.24 -12.13 -3.39
C THR A 82 8.83 -13.40 -4.15
N ASP A 83 9.04 -14.57 -3.55
CA ASP A 83 8.83 -15.86 -4.22
C ASP A 83 7.34 -16.14 -4.48
N HIS A 84 6.46 -15.71 -3.56
CA HIS A 84 5.03 -16.00 -3.61
C HIS A 84 4.18 -14.74 -3.73
N MET A 85 2.92 -14.94 -4.11
CA MET A 85 1.84 -13.95 -4.04
C MET A 85 0.58 -14.63 -3.49
N VAL A 86 -0.32 -13.83 -2.92
CA VAL A 86 -1.67 -14.29 -2.58
C VAL A 86 -2.63 -13.85 -3.68
N THR A 87 -3.56 -14.73 -4.08
CA THR A 87 -4.67 -14.40 -4.98
C THR A 87 -5.99 -14.93 -4.44
N VAL A 88 -7.07 -14.16 -4.60
CA VAL A 88 -8.42 -14.57 -4.23
C VAL A 88 -9.40 -14.04 -5.28
N SER A 89 -10.09 -14.95 -5.95
CA SER A 89 -11.12 -14.58 -6.93
C SER A 89 -12.43 -14.26 -6.22
N TRP A 90 -13.24 -13.40 -6.83
CA TRP A 90 -14.58 -13.09 -6.37
C TRP A 90 -15.57 -13.11 -7.53
N THR A 91 -16.76 -13.63 -7.27
CA THR A 91 -17.91 -13.50 -8.20
C THR A 91 -19.14 -13.01 -7.46
N GLU A 92 -20.00 -12.25 -8.14
CA GLU A 92 -21.27 -11.77 -7.57
C GLU A 92 -22.17 -12.94 -7.11
N SER A 93 -22.08 -14.09 -7.78
CA SER A 93 -22.91 -15.25 -7.48
C SER A 93 -22.45 -16.05 -6.25
N HIS A 94 -21.14 -16.22 -6.06
CA HIS A 94 -20.58 -17.12 -5.04
C HIS A 94 -19.82 -16.39 -3.92
N GLY A 95 -19.49 -15.11 -4.09
CA GLY A 95 -18.62 -14.39 -3.17
C GLY A 95 -17.15 -14.67 -3.42
N TRP A 96 -16.35 -14.57 -2.35
CA TRP A 96 -14.91 -14.83 -2.39
C TRP A 96 -14.61 -16.32 -2.47
N SER A 97 -13.65 -16.70 -3.30
CA SER A 97 -13.11 -18.05 -3.35
C SER A 97 -12.16 -18.32 -2.19
N CYS A 98 -11.76 -19.59 -2.05
CA CYS A 98 -10.61 -19.97 -1.24
C CYS A 98 -9.37 -19.14 -1.65
N PRO A 99 -8.66 -18.49 -0.70
CA PRO A 99 -7.39 -17.83 -0.99
C PRO A 99 -6.32 -18.83 -1.40
N GLU A 100 -5.45 -18.41 -2.31
CA GLU A 100 -4.29 -19.17 -2.79
C GLU A 100 -3.01 -18.39 -2.53
N MET A 101 -2.05 -18.96 -1.80
CA MET A 101 -0.67 -18.49 -1.80
C MET A 101 0.13 -19.33 -2.78
N LYS A 102 0.59 -18.74 -3.87
CA LYS A 102 1.22 -19.46 -4.99
C LYS A 102 2.46 -18.74 -5.50
N PRO A 103 3.28 -19.37 -6.36
CA PRO A 103 4.46 -18.71 -6.92
C PRO A 103 4.07 -17.40 -7.62
N TYR A 104 4.82 -16.33 -7.36
CA TYR A 104 4.59 -15.04 -8.01
C TYR A 104 4.78 -15.14 -9.52
N GLY A 105 3.81 -14.62 -10.27
CA GLY A 105 3.75 -14.70 -11.72
C GLY A 105 2.70 -13.77 -12.33
N PRO A 106 2.54 -13.79 -13.67
CA PRO A 106 1.63 -12.91 -14.37
C PRO A 106 0.16 -13.22 -14.08
N LEU A 107 -0.68 -12.18 -14.15
CA LEU A 107 -2.14 -12.32 -14.13
C LEU A 107 -2.67 -12.59 -15.55
N SER A 108 -3.52 -13.59 -15.71
CA SER A 108 -4.22 -13.87 -16.98
C SER A 108 -5.58 -13.19 -16.96
N LEU A 109 -5.77 -12.16 -17.78
CA LEU A 109 -7.00 -11.38 -17.86
C LEU A 109 -7.56 -11.44 -19.29
N LEU A 110 -8.88 -11.47 -19.40
CA LEU A 110 -9.54 -11.24 -20.68
C LEU A 110 -9.29 -9.79 -21.12
N PRO A 111 -9.06 -9.52 -22.42
CA PRO A 111 -8.84 -8.16 -22.90
C PRO A 111 -10.00 -7.21 -22.63
N THR A 112 -11.20 -7.74 -22.39
CA THR A 112 -12.43 -6.99 -22.06
C THR A 112 -12.62 -6.77 -20.55
N ALA A 113 -11.67 -7.16 -19.71
CA ALA A 113 -11.74 -6.97 -18.27
C ALA A 113 -11.88 -5.47 -17.93
N SER A 114 -12.90 -5.11 -17.13
CA SER A 114 -13.24 -3.71 -16.85
C SER A 114 -12.09 -2.88 -16.29
N VAL A 115 -11.16 -3.47 -15.54
CA VAL A 115 -9.96 -2.77 -15.05
C VAL A 115 -9.14 -2.15 -16.19
N LEU A 116 -9.03 -2.81 -17.34
CA LEU A 116 -8.21 -2.38 -18.48
C LEU A 116 -8.82 -1.19 -19.23
N HIS A 117 -10.11 -0.90 -19.03
CA HIS A 117 -10.86 0.11 -19.77
C HIS A 117 -11.36 1.26 -18.88
N TYR A 118 -11.73 0.96 -17.64
CA TYR A 118 -12.43 1.88 -16.75
C TYR A 118 -11.76 2.06 -15.39
N ALA A 119 -10.50 1.62 -15.23
CA ALA A 119 -9.71 1.77 -14.01
C ALA A 119 -10.46 1.35 -12.73
N THR A 120 -11.29 0.30 -12.84
CA THR A 120 -12.06 -0.26 -11.73
C THR A 120 -11.13 -1.11 -10.85
N GLU A 121 -10.29 -0.41 -10.11
CA GLU A 121 -9.23 -0.97 -9.28
C GLU A 121 -8.91 -0.10 -8.08
N CYS A 122 -8.48 -0.74 -7.00
CA CYS A 122 -7.93 -0.08 -5.83
C CYS A 122 -6.72 -0.84 -5.30
N PHE A 123 -5.85 -0.16 -4.57
CA PHE A 123 -4.65 -0.76 -4.01
C PHE A 123 -4.29 -0.18 -2.65
N GLU A 124 -3.41 -0.89 -1.96
CA GLU A 124 -2.81 -0.46 -0.71
C GLU A 124 -1.29 -0.49 -0.76
N GLY A 125 -0.69 0.13 0.25
CA GLY A 125 0.73 0.29 0.38
C GLY A 125 1.17 0.34 1.82
N LEU A 126 1.95 -0.64 2.24
CA LEU A 126 2.48 -0.76 3.60
C LEU A 126 3.84 -1.45 3.59
N LYS A 127 4.61 -1.28 4.66
CA LYS A 127 5.93 -1.89 4.82
C LYS A 127 5.89 -2.98 5.89
N ALA A 128 6.62 -4.06 5.64
CA ALA A 128 7.03 -5.03 6.64
C ALA A 128 8.50 -4.82 6.98
N TYR A 129 8.82 -4.85 8.27
CA TYR A 129 10.15 -4.55 8.79
C TYR A 129 10.75 -5.75 9.51
N ARG A 130 12.08 -5.92 9.38
CA ARG A 130 12.87 -6.76 10.29
C ARG A 130 13.31 -5.92 11.48
N GLY A 131 12.76 -6.17 12.66
CA GLY A 131 13.22 -5.54 13.89
C GLY A 131 14.64 -5.97 14.28
N PHE A 132 15.32 -5.14 15.08
CA PHE A 132 16.62 -5.46 15.68
C PHE A 132 16.58 -6.64 16.65
N ASP A 133 15.40 -6.96 17.19
CA ASP A 133 15.15 -8.19 17.94
C ASP A 133 14.92 -9.43 17.04
N GLY A 134 15.07 -9.25 15.74
CA GLY A 134 14.89 -10.27 14.72
C GLY A 134 13.44 -10.66 14.47
N LYS A 135 12.42 -9.96 15.00
CA LYS A 135 11.00 -10.22 14.71
C LYS A 135 10.55 -9.45 13.46
N LEU A 136 9.59 -10.03 12.72
CA LEU A 136 8.90 -9.32 11.64
C LEU A 136 7.78 -8.46 12.22
N ARG A 137 7.57 -7.27 11.66
CA ARG A 137 6.49 -6.35 12.05
C ARG A 137 5.86 -5.68 10.84
N LEU A 138 4.54 -5.50 10.89
CA LEU A 138 3.81 -4.59 10.03
C LEU A 138 3.51 -3.31 10.81
N PHE A 139 3.54 -2.17 10.14
CA PHE A 139 3.20 -0.89 10.76
C PHE A 139 1.72 -0.53 10.50
N ARG A 140 0.91 -0.50 11.57
CA ARG A 140 -0.54 -0.15 11.56
C ARG A 140 -1.35 -0.76 10.40
N PRO A 141 -1.24 -2.09 10.13
CA PRO A 141 -1.87 -2.71 8.96
C PRO A 141 -3.40 -2.65 8.99
N ASP A 142 -4.00 -2.52 10.18
CA ASP A 142 -5.42 -2.33 10.39
C ASP A 142 -5.95 -1.08 9.65
N ARG A 143 -5.20 0.03 9.70
CA ARG A 143 -5.57 1.27 8.99
C ARG A 143 -5.52 1.10 7.48
N ASN A 144 -4.49 0.42 6.96
CA ASN A 144 -4.42 0.10 5.53
C ASN A 144 -5.60 -0.78 5.09
N CYS A 145 -5.94 -1.83 5.86
CA CYS A 145 -7.05 -2.72 5.50
C CYS A 145 -8.40 -2.01 5.50
N ASN A 146 -8.64 -1.12 6.47
CA ASN A 146 -9.85 -0.30 6.52
C ASN A 146 -9.93 0.68 5.32
N ARG A 147 -8.82 1.35 4.98
CA ARG A 147 -8.78 2.27 3.83
C ARG A 147 -8.94 1.53 2.50
N MET A 148 -8.45 0.29 2.39
CA MET A 148 -8.69 -0.54 1.22
C MET A 148 -10.17 -0.88 1.06
N LEU A 149 -10.89 -1.17 2.15
CA LEU A 149 -12.34 -1.41 2.11
C LEU A 149 -13.10 -0.17 1.62
N VAL A 150 -12.74 1.02 2.13
CA VAL A 150 -13.31 2.30 1.66
C VAL A 150 -13.06 2.49 0.16
N SER A 151 -11.83 2.20 -0.30
CA SER A 151 -11.45 2.32 -1.70
C SER A 151 -12.21 1.34 -2.59
N SER A 152 -12.33 0.07 -2.16
CA SER A 152 -13.09 -0.96 -2.85
C SER A 152 -14.55 -0.55 -3.04
N ALA A 153 -15.20 -0.09 -1.96
CA ALA A 153 -16.59 0.37 -2.02
C ALA A 153 -16.78 1.56 -2.96
N ARG A 154 -15.80 2.50 -3.01
CA ARG A 154 -15.88 3.69 -3.87
C ARG A 154 -15.94 3.35 -5.35
N VAL A 155 -15.23 2.30 -5.79
CA VAL A 155 -15.18 1.85 -7.20
C VAL A 155 -16.04 0.62 -7.45
N ALA A 156 -17.04 0.35 -6.61
CA ALA A 156 -18.01 -0.74 -6.77
C ALA A 156 -17.38 -2.15 -6.84
N LEU A 157 -16.18 -2.31 -6.29
CA LEU A 157 -15.53 -3.60 -6.07
C LEU A 157 -16.12 -4.30 -4.83
N PRO A 158 -15.91 -5.62 -4.68
CA PRO A 158 -16.45 -6.35 -3.53
C PRO A 158 -15.87 -5.88 -2.19
N GLY A 159 -16.76 -5.80 -1.19
CA GLY A 159 -16.35 -5.65 0.20
C GLY A 159 -15.73 -6.94 0.77
N PHE A 160 -15.01 -6.80 1.87
CA PHE A 160 -14.37 -7.90 2.60
C PHE A 160 -14.13 -7.49 4.06
N PRO A 161 -14.01 -8.43 5.00
CA PRO A 161 -13.62 -8.12 6.37
C PRO A 161 -12.14 -7.66 6.43
N PRO A 162 -11.82 -6.44 6.93
CA PRO A 162 -10.44 -5.92 6.94
C PRO A 162 -9.44 -6.82 7.67
N ARG A 163 -9.88 -7.52 8.72
CA ARG A 163 -9.02 -8.45 9.47
C ARG A 163 -8.57 -9.66 8.67
N GLU A 164 -9.36 -10.10 7.69
CA GLU A 164 -9.03 -11.26 6.86
C GLU A 164 -7.93 -10.90 5.86
N LEU A 165 -7.97 -9.67 5.30
CA LEU A 165 -6.86 -9.14 4.51
C LEU A 165 -5.56 -9.05 5.32
N GLU A 166 -5.64 -8.59 6.57
CA GLU A 166 -4.47 -8.53 7.47
C GLU A 166 -3.87 -9.92 7.71
N LYS A 167 -4.71 -10.94 7.94
CA LYS A 167 -4.27 -12.33 8.10
C LYS A 167 -3.56 -12.85 6.84
N LEU A 168 -4.08 -12.56 5.65
CA LEU A 168 -3.44 -12.96 4.39
C LEU A 168 -2.05 -12.33 4.20
N MET A 169 -1.90 -11.05 4.54
CA MET A 169 -0.59 -10.38 4.51
C MET A 169 0.39 -11.01 5.51
N LYS A 170 -0.08 -11.33 6.72
CA LYS A 170 0.73 -12.03 7.74
C LYS A 170 1.13 -13.43 7.28
N ALA A 171 0.24 -14.16 6.63
CA ALA A 171 0.53 -15.49 6.09
C ALA A 171 1.63 -15.41 5.02
N LEU A 172 1.52 -14.49 4.05
CA LEU A 172 2.56 -14.27 3.04
C LEU A 172 3.92 -13.97 3.68
N LEU A 173 3.95 -13.09 4.68
CA LEU A 173 5.19 -12.73 5.38
C LEU A 173 5.74 -13.84 6.26
N ALA A 174 4.90 -14.74 6.77
CA ALA A 174 5.37 -15.90 7.53
C ALA A 174 6.18 -16.86 6.64
N VAL A 175 5.81 -16.96 5.35
CA VAL A 175 6.52 -17.80 4.37
C VAL A 175 7.72 -17.07 3.77
N ASP A 176 7.53 -15.89 3.18
CA ASP A 176 8.59 -15.20 2.44
C ASP A 176 9.51 -14.36 3.35
N GLY A 177 8.97 -13.80 4.43
CA GLY A 177 9.69 -12.84 5.27
C GLY A 177 11.00 -13.35 5.89
N PRO A 178 11.15 -14.61 6.36
CA PRO A 178 12.42 -15.10 6.90
C PRO A 178 13.59 -15.01 5.92
N LYS A 179 13.34 -15.30 4.63
CA LYS A 179 14.35 -15.24 3.57
C LYS A 179 14.54 -13.81 3.05
N TRP A 180 13.44 -13.15 2.73
CA TRP A 180 13.45 -11.85 2.04
C TRP A 180 13.79 -10.68 2.97
N LEU A 181 13.57 -10.84 4.27
CA LEU A 181 14.02 -9.94 5.33
C LEU A 181 14.87 -10.72 6.33
N PRO A 182 16.13 -11.09 6.03
CA PRO A 182 16.89 -11.98 6.89
C PRO A 182 17.27 -11.31 8.23
N ARG A 183 17.43 -12.12 9.28
CA ARG A 183 17.86 -11.64 10.61
C ARG A 183 19.23 -10.96 10.61
N SER A 184 20.08 -11.26 9.62
CA SER A 184 21.38 -10.62 9.42
C SER A 184 21.28 -9.16 8.96
N ARG A 185 20.10 -8.70 8.52
CA ARG A 185 19.86 -7.32 8.06
C ARG A 185 18.68 -6.67 8.79
N PRO A 186 18.78 -6.44 10.11
CA PRO A 186 17.74 -5.72 10.85
C PRO A 186 17.61 -4.26 10.38
N GLY A 187 16.46 -3.64 10.65
CA GLY A 187 16.13 -2.28 10.21
C GLY A 187 15.66 -2.20 8.75
N THR A 188 15.81 -3.26 7.96
CA THR A 188 15.36 -3.30 6.56
C THR A 188 13.86 -3.56 6.44
N PHE A 189 13.32 -3.23 5.27
CA PHE A 189 11.91 -3.42 4.95
C PHE A 189 11.69 -4.00 3.55
N ILE A 190 10.51 -4.59 3.36
CA ILE A 190 9.92 -4.89 2.05
C ILE A 190 8.55 -4.22 1.99
N TYR A 191 8.13 -3.84 0.79
CA TYR A 191 6.85 -3.20 0.53
C TYR A 191 5.80 -4.26 0.20
N LEU A 192 4.62 -4.18 0.81
CA LEU A 192 3.46 -4.99 0.46
C LEU A 192 2.50 -4.16 -0.39
N ARG A 193 1.97 -4.81 -1.43
CA ARG A 193 1.00 -4.24 -2.37
C ARG A 193 -0.22 -5.14 -2.47
N PRO A 194 -1.19 -5.02 -1.55
CA PRO A 194 -2.54 -5.52 -1.77
C PRO A 194 -3.22 -4.72 -2.89
N ALA A 195 -3.98 -5.37 -3.76
CA ALA A 195 -4.79 -4.73 -4.78
C ALA A 195 -6.03 -5.55 -5.11
N ILE A 196 -7.11 -4.88 -5.50
CA ILE A 196 -8.31 -5.50 -6.06
C ILE A 196 -8.56 -4.88 -7.43
N ILE A 197 -8.77 -5.73 -8.43
CA ILE A 197 -9.08 -5.34 -9.80
C ILE A 197 -10.40 -5.99 -10.25
N ALA A 198 -11.20 -5.28 -11.03
CA ALA A 198 -12.36 -5.85 -11.68
C ALA A 198 -11.95 -6.69 -12.89
N THR A 199 -12.26 -7.98 -12.88
CA THR A 199 -11.92 -8.94 -13.95
C THR A 199 -13.10 -9.25 -14.87
N HIS A 200 -14.27 -8.67 -14.60
CA HIS A 200 -15.49 -8.90 -15.35
C HIS A 200 -15.30 -8.61 -16.86
N PRO A 201 -15.52 -9.59 -17.75
CA PRO A 201 -15.18 -9.46 -19.17
C PRO A 201 -16.29 -8.79 -19.98
N ALA A 202 -16.55 -7.51 -19.69
CA ALA A 202 -17.55 -6.72 -20.40
C ALA A 202 -17.09 -5.28 -20.62
N LEU A 203 -17.30 -4.78 -21.84
CA LEU A 203 -17.09 -3.38 -22.24
C LEU A 203 -18.25 -2.46 -21.85
N GLY A 204 -19.36 -2.99 -21.36
CA GLY A 204 -20.42 -2.14 -20.81
C GLY A 204 -19.99 -1.53 -19.48
N VAL A 205 -20.11 -0.20 -19.32
CA VAL A 205 -19.85 0.47 -18.04
C VAL A 205 -20.93 0.04 -17.03
N GLN A 206 -20.56 -0.85 -16.13
CA GLN A 206 -21.46 -1.43 -15.14
C GLN A 206 -20.68 -1.89 -13.91
N LYS A 207 -21.41 -2.14 -12.82
CA LYS A 207 -20.84 -2.78 -11.63
C LYS A 207 -20.22 -4.14 -12.02
N PRO A 208 -18.94 -4.41 -11.69
CA PRO A 208 -18.30 -5.67 -12.05
C PRO A 208 -18.94 -6.84 -11.29
N ARG A 209 -19.12 -7.96 -11.99
CA ARG A 209 -19.57 -9.22 -11.38
C ARG A 209 -18.45 -10.18 -11.02
N GLU A 210 -17.22 -9.82 -11.38
CA GLU A 210 -16.02 -10.60 -11.11
C GLU A 210 -14.87 -9.66 -10.74
N ALA A 211 -14.08 -10.06 -9.75
CA ALA A 211 -12.93 -9.32 -9.28
C ALA A 211 -11.83 -10.27 -8.81
N LEU A 212 -10.62 -9.74 -8.70
CA LEU A 212 -9.45 -10.45 -8.18
C LEU A 212 -8.78 -9.59 -7.12
N LEU A 213 -8.69 -10.11 -5.90
CA LEU A 213 -7.76 -9.62 -4.88
C LEU A 213 -6.41 -10.30 -5.10
N PHE A 214 -5.32 -9.53 -5.04
CA PHE A 214 -3.99 -10.09 -4.96
C PHE A 214 -3.10 -9.31 -4.00
N ILE A 215 -2.09 -9.99 -3.44
CA ILE A 215 -1.09 -9.38 -2.55
C ILE A 215 0.29 -9.83 -3.03
N VAL A 216 1.14 -8.86 -3.34
CA VAL A 216 2.55 -9.09 -3.67
C VAL A 216 3.43 -8.35 -2.67
N ALA A 217 4.66 -8.81 -2.50
CA ALA A 217 5.69 -8.10 -1.77
C ALA A 217 6.89 -7.83 -2.68
N CYS A 218 7.45 -6.62 -2.63
CA CYS A 218 8.58 -6.22 -3.45
C CYS A 218 9.58 -5.34 -2.69
N PHE A 219 10.78 -5.24 -3.23
CA PHE A 219 11.74 -4.24 -2.79
C PHE A 219 11.35 -2.85 -3.27
N LEU A 220 11.56 -1.87 -2.40
CA LEU A 220 11.45 -0.46 -2.70
C LEU A 220 12.71 0.22 -2.16
N PRO A 221 13.35 1.13 -2.93
CA PRO A 221 14.54 1.83 -2.46
C PRO A 221 14.21 2.69 -1.23
N CYS A 222 15.22 2.93 -0.39
CA CYS A 222 15.11 3.89 0.72
C CYS A 222 15.09 5.30 0.13
N LEU A 223 13.93 5.95 0.09
CA LEU A 223 13.77 7.25 -0.57
C LEU A 223 14.39 8.42 0.22
N ASP A 224 14.80 8.19 1.46
CA ASP A 224 15.45 9.19 2.32
C ASP A 224 16.94 9.40 2.00
N GLU A 225 17.54 8.54 1.17
CA GLU A 225 18.93 8.65 0.73
C GLU A 225 19.08 9.59 -0.48
N PRO A 226 20.06 10.52 -0.49
CA PRO A 226 20.30 11.41 -1.63
C PRO A 226 20.46 10.62 -2.94
N GLY A 227 19.60 10.89 -3.93
CA GLY A 227 19.62 10.22 -5.24
C GLY A 227 18.73 8.98 -5.38
N ALA A 228 18.08 8.51 -4.30
CA ALA A 228 17.18 7.37 -4.35
C ALA A 228 15.87 7.68 -5.11
N ALA A 229 15.31 8.89 -4.92
CA ALA A 229 14.11 9.33 -5.66
C ALA A 229 14.33 9.40 -7.19
N THR A 230 15.55 9.75 -7.63
CA THR A 230 15.93 9.75 -9.05
C THR A 230 16.19 8.34 -9.59
N ALA A 231 16.77 7.44 -8.79
CA ALA A 231 17.04 6.04 -9.19
C ALA A 231 15.76 5.19 -9.22
N ALA A 232 14.80 5.45 -8.33
CA ALA A 232 13.56 4.72 -8.21
C ALA A 232 12.69 4.79 -9.47
N VAL A 233 12.80 5.84 -10.29
CA VAL A 233 11.90 6.07 -11.44
C VAL A 233 12.59 5.98 -12.80
N ALA A 234 13.85 5.56 -12.85
CA ALA A 234 14.54 5.25 -14.10
C ALA A 234 14.16 3.83 -14.57
N THR A 235 12.96 3.67 -15.13
CA THR A 235 12.49 2.41 -15.73
C THR A 235 13.02 2.19 -17.17
N THR A 236 13.86 3.08 -17.68
CA THR A 236 14.52 2.92 -18.99
C THR A 236 16.00 2.58 -18.81
N PRO A 237 16.50 1.48 -19.44
CA PRO A 237 17.92 1.13 -19.44
C PRO A 237 18.70 2.01 -20.45
N GLN A 238 18.52 3.32 -20.36
CA GLN A 238 19.24 4.29 -21.16
C GLN A 238 20.11 5.14 -20.24
N MET A 239 21.37 4.72 -20.18
CA MET A 239 22.55 5.58 -19.95
C MET A 239 22.33 6.69 -18.92
N LEU A 240 22.14 6.31 -17.66
CA LEU A 240 22.54 7.20 -16.58
C LEU A 240 24.06 7.37 -16.72
N SER A 241 24.49 8.52 -17.22
CA SER A 241 25.87 8.97 -17.07
C SER A 241 26.22 8.93 -15.58
N PRO A 242 27.47 8.62 -15.21
CA PRO A 242 27.90 8.65 -13.82
C PRO A 242 27.94 10.12 -13.38
N VAL A 243 26.79 10.69 -13.07
CA VAL A 243 26.72 11.90 -12.28
C VAL A 243 27.23 11.47 -10.91
N THR A 244 28.47 11.86 -10.62
CA THR A 244 29.04 11.85 -9.29
C THR A 244 28.05 12.56 -8.36
N MET A 245 27.18 11.78 -7.71
CA MET A 245 26.22 12.25 -6.72
C MET A 245 27.03 12.74 -5.52
N LYS A 246 27.43 14.01 -5.57
CA LYS A 246 27.82 14.73 -4.36
C LYS A 246 26.58 14.79 -3.49
N ALA A 247 26.57 13.95 -2.45
CA ALA A 247 25.58 13.94 -1.39
C ALA A 247 25.51 15.35 -0.76
N THR A 248 24.64 16.19 -1.30
CA THR A 248 24.14 17.37 -0.62
C THR A 248 22.76 16.98 -0.14
N ARG A 249 22.54 17.19 1.16
CA ARG A 249 21.32 16.92 1.93
C ARG A 249 20.21 17.92 1.52
N ALA A 250 20.02 18.12 0.22
CA ALA A 250 19.04 19.03 -0.33
C ALA A 250 17.66 18.37 -0.19
N GLY A 251 16.72 19.04 0.46
CA GLY A 251 15.33 18.60 0.52
C GLY A 251 14.70 18.49 -0.88
N LEU A 252 13.51 17.88 -0.95
CA LEU A 252 12.77 17.72 -2.20
C LEU A 252 12.36 19.10 -2.74
N LYS A 253 12.63 19.36 -4.03
CA LYS A 253 12.05 20.48 -4.75
C LYS A 253 10.69 20.08 -5.29
N LEU A 254 9.68 20.87 -4.94
CA LEU A 254 8.31 20.64 -5.38
C LEU A 254 7.93 21.67 -6.44
N LEU A 255 7.32 21.22 -7.53
CA LEU A 255 6.63 22.10 -8.47
C LEU A 255 5.21 22.32 -7.96
N ALA A 256 4.85 23.55 -7.58
CA ALA A 256 3.46 23.92 -7.34
C ALA A 256 2.62 23.70 -8.61
N SER A 257 1.53 22.94 -8.52
CA SER A 257 0.68 22.63 -9.65
C SER A 257 -0.08 23.86 -10.15
N SER A 258 -0.34 23.93 -11.46
CA SER A 258 -1.20 24.92 -12.09
C SER A 258 -2.69 24.60 -11.94
N ASP A 259 -3.53 25.55 -12.35
CA ASP A 259 -5.00 25.46 -12.36
C ASP A 259 -5.55 24.33 -13.24
N ASP A 260 -4.82 23.95 -14.29
CA ASP A 260 -5.11 22.81 -15.16
C ASP A 260 -4.58 21.45 -14.64
N MET A 261 -3.86 21.44 -13.51
CA MET A 261 -3.25 20.25 -12.90
C MET A 261 -3.80 19.96 -11.52
N ILE A 262 -5.10 19.70 -11.45
CA ILE A 262 -5.80 19.39 -10.19
C ILE A 262 -5.78 17.88 -9.92
N ARG A 263 -5.27 17.50 -8.75
CA ARG A 263 -5.20 16.09 -8.30
C ARG A 263 -6.56 15.51 -7.93
N ALA A 264 -7.38 16.29 -7.24
CA ALA A 264 -8.69 15.90 -6.73
C ALA A 264 -9.54 17.15 -6.49
N TRP A 265 -10.86 16.98 -6.47
CA TRP A 265 -11.85 18.05 -6.26
C TRP A 265 -12.98 17.58 -5.31
N PRO A 266 -13.72 18.49 -4.66
CA PRO A 266 -14.83 18.13 -3.78
C PRO A 266 -15.90 17.34 -4.55
N GLY A 267 -16.40 16.27 -3.94
CA GLY A 267 -17.28 15.31 -4.61
C GLY A 267 -16.56 14.29 -5.51
N GLY A 268 -15.25 14.46 -5.73
CA GLY A 268 -14.39 13.49 -6.38
C GLY A 268 -14.03 12.30 -5.47
N TYR A 269 -12.90 11.68 -5.77
CA TYR A 269 -12.47 10.41 -5.15
C TYR A 269 -11.01 10.44 -4.68
N GLY A 270 -10.44 11.63 -4.43
CA GLY A 270 -9.07 11.83 -3.96
C GLY A 270 -8.76 11.20 -2.58
N TYR A 271 -9.80 11.01 -1.76
CA TYR A 271 -9.74 10.34 -0.47
C TYR A 271 -9.62 8.80 -0.53
N ALA A 272 -9.86 8.20 -1.70
CA ALA A 272 -9.77 6.77 -1.91
C ALA A 272 -8.48 6.40 -2.66
N LYS A 273 -7.89 5.24 -2.35
CA LYS A 273 -6.63 4.81 -2.97
C LYS A 273 -6.88 3.97 -4.22
N ILE A 274 -7.35 4.65 -5.27
CA ILE A 274 -7.76 4.03 -6.54
C ILE A 274 -6.81 4.39 -7.68
N GLY A 275 -6.65 3.50 -8.66
CA GLY A 275 -5.67 3.67 -9.75
C GLY A 275 -5.88 4.96 -10.56
N ALA A 276 -7.15 5.35 -10.78
CA ALA A 276 -7.54 6.55 -11.49
C ALA A 276 -7.00 7.86 -10.88
N ASN A 277 -6.64 7.90 -9.59
CA ASN A 277 -6.03 9.07 -8.96
C ASN A 277 -4.55 9.27 -9.33
N TYR A 278 -3.91 8.26 -9.93
CA TYR A 278 -2.47 8.26 -10.17
C TYR A 278 -2.11 8.39 -11.64
N GLY A 279 -2.85 7.73 -12.54
CA GLY A 279 -2.57 7.76 -13.98
C GLY A 279 -2.45 9.18 -14.56
N PRO A 280 -3.45 10.06 -14.37
CA PRO A 280 -3.41 11.44 -14.87
C PRO A 280 -2.26 12.28 -14.29
N SER A 281 -1.80 11.96 -13.08
CA SER A 281 -0.72 12.70 -12.41
C SER A 281 0.65 12.55 -13.08
N LEU A 282 0.83 11.52 -13.91
CA LEU A 282 2.12 11.23 -14.55
C LEU A 282 2.55 12.33 -15.52
N VAL A 283 1.61 13.02 -16.17
CA VAL A 283 1.89 14.15 -17.06
C VAL A 283 2.46 15.32 -16.27
N ALA A 284 1.79 15.71 -15.18
CA ALA A 284 2.27 16.76 -14.29
C ALA A 284 3.65 16.41 -13.70
N GLN A 285 3.88 15.13 -13.39
CA GLN A 285 5.13 14.67 -12.78
C GLN A 285 6.30 14.75 -13.78
N ALA A 286 6.04 14.54 -15.07
CA ALA A 286 7.02 14.74 -16.12
C ALA A 286 7.40 16.23 -16.24
N ILE A 287 6.40 17.12 -16.23
CA ILE A 287 6.61 18.57 -16.28
C ILE A 287 7.41 19.06 -15.05
N ALA A 288 7.12 18.54 -13.86
CA ALA A 288 7.91 18.83 -12.66
C ALA A 288 9.39 18.51 -12.86
N ARG A 289 9.70 17.34 -13.44
CA ARG A 289 11.08 16.91 -13.70
C ARG A 289 11.78 17.77 -14.74
N GLU A 290 11.10 18.14 -15.81
CA GLU A 290 11.64 19.05 -16.83
C GLU A 290 12.02 20.40 -16.23
N ARG A 291 11.35 20.81 -15.16
CA ARG A 291 11.65 22.04 -14.39
C ARG A 291 12.64 21.82 -13.24
N GLY A 292 13.23 20.63 -13.12
CA GLY A 292 14.21 20.31 -12.07
C GLY A 292 13.60 20.12 -10.68
N CYS A 293 12.31 19.79 -10.59
CA CYS A 293 11.61 19.42 -9.36
C CYS A 293 11.44 17.89 -9.28
N GLU A 294 11.63 17.32 -8.09
CA GLU A 294 11.48 15.88 -7.86
C GLU A 294 10.01 15.44 -7.74
N GLN A 295 9.16 16.30 -7.20
CA GLN A 295 7.73 16.02 -6.95
C GLN A 295 6.86 17.26 -7.25
N ILE A 296 5.55 17.08 -7.16
CA ILE A 296 4.56 18.15 -7.31
C ILE A 296 4.02 18.54 -5.93
N LEU A 297 3.83 19.83 -5.67
CA LEU A 297 2.97 20.30 -4.59
C LEU A 297 1.58 20.59 -5.19
N TRP A 298 0.61 19.77 -4.84
CA TRP A 298 -0.74 19.85 -5.39
C TRP A 298 -1.51 21.00 -4.76
N LEU A 299 -1.98 21.90 -5.62
CA LEU A 299 -2.80 23.05 -5.28
C LEU A 299 -4.24 22.83 -5.73
N PHE A 300 -5.18 23.45 -5.03
CA PHE A 300 -6.60 23.37 -5.35
C PHE A 300 -7.30 24.72 -5.21
N GLY A 301 -8.19 25.05 -6.15
CA GLY A 301 -9.01 26.26 -6.12
C GLY A 301 -8.26 27.55 -6.45
N GLU A 302 -9.01 28.64 -6.60
CA GLU A 302 -8.47 29.97 -6.93
C GLU A 302 -7.53 30.52 -5.84
N ASP A 303 -7.78 30.13 -4.58
CA ASP A 303 -6.96 30.51 -3.43
C ASP A 303 -5.66 29.69 -3.33
N CYS A 304 -5.37 28.79 -4.28
CA CYS A 304 -4.18 27.94 -4.28
C CYS A 304 -4.01 27.14 -2.95
N TYR A 305 -5.08 26.47 -2.51
CA TYR A 305 -5.04 25.64 -1.30
C TYR A 305 -4.02 24.52 -1.43
N VAL A 306 -3.16 24.36 -0.43
CA VAL A 306 -2.17 23.30 -0.40
C VAL A 306 -2.81 21.99 0.06
N THR A 307 -2.61 20.92 -0.72
CA THR A 307 -3.25 19.62 -0.47
C THR A 307 -2.24 18.52 -0.14
N GLU A 308 -1.49 18.05 -1.12
CA GLU A 308 -0.55 16.92 -0.99
C GLU A 308 0.76 17.22 -1.73
N ALA A 309 1.84 16.51 -1.36
CA ALA A 309 3.12 16.56 -2.06
C ALA A 309 3.37 15.21 -2.74
N GLY A 310 3.23 15.17 -4.07
CA GLY A 310 3.30 13.94 -4.85
C GLY A 310 2.19 12.96 -4.46
N ALA A 311 2.59 11.80 -3.93
CA ALA A 311 1.67 10.78 -3.41
C ALA A 311 1.63 10.72 -1.86
N SER A 312 2.08 11.78 -1.20
CA SER A 312 2.22 11.89 0.25
C SER A 312 1.43 13.08 0.79
N ASN A 313 0.97 12.99 2.04
CA ASN A 313 0.39 14.15 2.72
C ASN A 313 1.47 15.19 3.00
N PHE A 314 1.10 16.47 3.06
CA PHE A 314 2.05 17.57 3.28
C PHE A 314 1.82 18.23 4.64
N PHE A 315 2.92 18.57 5.29
CA PHE A 315 2.96 19.21 6.61
C PHE A 315 3.87 20.43 6.56
N VAL A 316 3.49 21.45 7.32
CA VAL A 316 4.32 22.64 7.55
C VAL A 316 4.39 22.87 9.05
N VAL A 317 5.59 23.17 9.53
CA VAL A 317 5.83 23.66 10.88
C VAL A 317 6.28 25.10 10.75
N TRP A 318 5.53 26.03 11.32
CA TRP A 318 5.82 27.46 11.26
C TRP A 318 5.55 28.15 12.59
N ARG A 319 5.94 29.41 12.68
CA ARG A 319 5.47 30.32 13.70
C ARG A 319 4.25 31.08 13.18
N THR A 320 3.19 31.17 14.00
CA THR A 320 2.07 32.08 13.72
C THR A 320 2.52 33.53 13.92
N ARG A 321 1.71 34.51 13.53
CA ARG A 321 2.03 35.94 13.74
C ARG A 321 2.05 36.32 15.22
N GLU A 322 1.32 35.57 16.04
CA GLU A 322 1.26 35.68 17.49
C GLU A 322 2.48 35.01 18.17
N GLY A 323 3.31 34.29 17.40
CA GLY A 323 4.57 33.71 17.84
C GLY A 323 4.51 32.23 18.23
N ALA A 324 3.32 31.61 18.25
CA ALA A 324 3.15 30.20 18.59
C ALA A 324 3.70 29.28 17.49
N VAL A 325 4.24 28.11 17.85
CA VAL A 325 4.65 27.09 16.88
C VAL A 325 3.45 26.23 16.51
N GLU A 326 3.15 26.14 15.22
CA GLU A 326 2.03 25.37 14.68
C GLU A 326 2.55 24.32 13.68
N LEU A 327 2.08 23.08 13.83
CA LEU A 327 2.16 22.03 12.83
C LEU A 327 0.81 21.96 12.11
N VAL A 328 0.80 22.38 10.85
CA VAL A 328 -0.40 22.44 10.00
C VAL A 328 -0.38 21.36 8.91
N THR A 329 -1.55 20.80 8.62
CA THR A 329 -1.77 19.91 7.47
C THR A 329 -3.20 20.07 6.95
N ALA A 330 -3.40 19.73 5.66
CA ALA A 330 -4.71 19.82 5.03
C ALA A 330 -5.74 18.89 5.71
N PRO A 331 -7.01 19.30 5.82
CA PRO A 331 -8.07 18.58 6.53
C PRO A 331 -8.67 17.46 5.64
N LEU A 332 -9.40 16.51 6.23
CA LEU A 332 -9.93 15.33 5.50
C LEU A 332 -11.41 15.48 5.08
N GLU A 333 -12.10 16.49 5.62
CA GLU A 333 -13.55 16.71 5.59
C GLU A 333 -14.07 16.83 4.15
N GLU A 334 -13.35 17.59 3.31
CA GLU A 334 -13.69 17.82 1.89
C GLU A 334 -13.36 16.63 0.98
N LYS A 335 -12.80 15.55 1.53
CA LYS A 335 -12.44 14.32 0.79
C LYS A 335 -11.48 14.55 -0.39
N LEU A 336 -10.74 15.67 -0.33
CA LEU A 336 -9.66 16.03 -1.25
C LEU A 336 -8.37 15.28 -0.96
N ILE A 337 -8.15 14.87 0.29
CA ILE A 337 -6.88 14.37 0.78
C ILE A 337 -7.00 12.87 1.06
N LEU A 338 -5.96 12.11 0.72
CA LEU A 338 -5.90 10.70 1.10
C LEU A 338 -5.60 10.60 2.61
N ASP A 339 -6.40 9.86 3.37
CA ASP A 339 -6.16 9.63 4.79
C ASP A 339 -4.92 8.73 5.00
N GLY A 340 -3.73 9.33 5.02
CA GLY A 340 -2.45 8.66 5.15
C GLY A 340 -2.22 8.03 6.52
N VAL A 341 -1.75 6.77 6.55
CA VAL A 341 -1.37 6.11 7.80
C VAL A 341 -0.20 6.83 8.48
N THR A 342 0.80 7.28 7.70
CA THR A 342 1.91 8.08 8.22
C THR A 342 1.42 9.45 8.71
N ARG A 343 0.55 10.14 7.96
CA ARG A 343 -0.11 11.39 8.40
C ARG A 343 -0.78 11.24 9.76
N GLY A 344 -1.66 10.24 9.89
CA GLY A 344 -2.34 9.98 11.17
C GLY A 344 -1.36 9.66 12.31
N SER A 345 -0.26 8.97 12.01
CA SER A 345 0.75 8.66 13.03
C SER A 345 1.57 9.89 13.45
N VAL A 346 1.90 10.79 12.52
CA VAL A 346 2.54 12.08 12.82
C VAL A 346 1.64 12.93 13.72
N LEU A 347 0.35 13.04 13.39
CA LEU A 347 -0.62 13.79 14.18
C LEU A 347 -0.80 13.18 15.59
N ASP A 348 -0.94 11.84 15.69
CA ASP A 348 -1.06 11.13 16.97
C ASP A 348 0.17 11.44 17.87
N LEU A 349 1.38 11.34 17.32
CA LEU A 349 2.63 11.58 18.05
C LEU A 349 2.84 13.05 18.42
N ALA A 350 2.54 13.98 17.51
CA ALA A 350 2.67 15.42 17.77
C ALA A 350 1.73 15.86 18.91
N ARG A 351 0.49 15.38 18.89
CA ARG A 351 -0.48 15.63 19.97
C ARG A 351 -0.04 15.07 21.30
N GLU A 352 0.48 13.84 21.30
CA GLU A 352 0.93 13.16 22.52
C GLU A 352 2.18 13.82 23.13
N ARG A 353 3.13 14.27 22.30
CA ARG A 353 4.48 14.59 22.76
C ARG A 353 4.88 16.05 22.66
N LEU A 354 4.21 16.84 21.82
CA LEU A 354 4.63 18.22 21.52
C LEU A 354 3.65 19.27 22.00
N CYS A 355 2.37 18.93 22.25
CA CYS A 355 1.38 19.90 22.72
C CYS A 355 1.56 20.32 24.19
N GLY A 356 2.17 19.49 25.04
CA GLY A 356 2.20 19.69 26.49
C GLY A 356 3.23 20.70 27.03
N GLY A 357 4.15 21.20 26.19
CA GLY A 357 5.40 21.79 26.67
C GLY A 357 6.26 20.74 27.40
N GLY A 358 7.59 20.85 27.36
CA GLY A 358 8.45 19.85 28.01
C GLY A 358 8.14 19.66 29.51
N ASP A 359 8.45 18.48 30.06
CA ASP A 359 8.23 18.09 31.46
C ASP A 359 9.16 18.80 32.48
N GLY A 360 9.63 20.00 32.13
CA GLY A 360 10.58 20.78 32.92
C GLY A 360 12.04 20.33 32.80
N SER A 361 12.35 19.27 32.04
CA SER A 361 13.72 18.79 31.81
C SER A 361 14.30 19.15 30.43
N ASP A 362 13.42 19.36 29.43
CA ASP A 362 13.74 19.90 28.11
C ASP A 362 12.88 21.16 27.88
N GLU A 363 13.49 22.31 27.60
CA GLU A 363 12.79 23.55 27.16
C GLU A 363 12.18 23.39 25.76
N LYS A 364 11.28 22.43 25.56
CA LYS A 364 10.55 22.27 24.30
C LYS A 364 9.33 23.17 24.30
N GLU A 365 9.35 24.14 23.39
CA GLU A 365 8.21 24.98 23.06
C GLU A 365 7.02 24.11 22.64
N ALA A 366 5.82 24.47 23.10
CA ALA A 366 4.61 23.73 22.77
C ALA A 366 4.26 23.91 21.29
N VAL A 367 3.87 22.82 20.63
CA VAL A 367 3.43 22.80 19.23
C VAL A 367 1.91 22.64 19.17
N GLU A 368 1.23 23.58 18.54
CA GLU A 368 -0.18 23.47 18.21
C GLU A 368 -0.36 22.58 16.97
N VAL A 369 -1.27 21.61 17.02
CA VAL A 369 -1.53 20.69 15.89
C VAL A 369 -2.85 21.07 15.23
N VAL A 370 -2.78 21.58 14.01
CA VAL A 370 -3.93 22.14 13.30
C VAL A 370 -4.19 21.42 11.98
N GLU A 371 -5.41 20.92 11.82
CA GLU A 371 -5.91 20.37 10.56
C GLU A 371 -6.85 21.41 9.92
N ARG A 372 -6.34 22.19 8.97
CA ARG A 372 -7.10 23.26 8.31
C ARG A 372 -6.66 23.47 6.87
N MET A 373 -7.53 24.07 6.07
CA MET A 373 -7.12 24.58 4.77
C MET A 373 -6.12 25.73 4.98
N PHE A 374 -5.07 25.75 4.18
CA PHE A 374 -4.08 26.82 4.12
C PHE A 374 -3.60 26.98 2.68
N THR A 375 -3.19 28.19 2.34
CA THR A 375 -2.93 28.61 0.96
C THR A 375 -1.44 28.73 0.66
N MET A 376 -1.09 28.69 -0.63
CA MET A 376 0.26 29.08 -1.06
C MET A 376 0.61 30.52 -0.72
N PHE A 377 -0.38 31.40 -0.60
CA PHE A 377 -0.17 32.80 -0.21
C PHE A 377 0.28 32.89 1.25
N GLU A 378 -0.36 32.17 2.17
CA GLU A 378 0.07 32.07 3.58
C GLU A 378 1.49 31.51 3.71
N LEU A 379 1.81 30.48 2.92
CA LEU A 379 3.14 29.89 2.85
C LEU A 379 4.19 30.89 2.36
N ALA A 380 3.91 31.60 1.26
CA ALA A 380 4.83 32.58 0.70
C ALA A 380 5.10 33.72 1.68
N GLU A 381 4.05 34.26 2.31
CA GLU A 381 4.18 35.27 3.35
C GLU A 381 4.99 34.77 4.55
N ALA A 382 4.74 33.55 5.03
CA ALA A 382 5.50 32.96 6.12
C ALA A 382 6.99 32.78 5.79
N VAL A 383 7.33 32.53 4.52
CA VAL A 383 8.72 32.49 4.05
C VAL A 383 9.34 33.89 4.05
N GLU A 384 8.64 34.89 3.51
CA GLU A 384 9.10 36.28 3.47
C GLU A 384 9.34 36.85 4.88
N GLU A 385 8.48 36.49 5.83
CA GLU A 385 8.58 36.90 7.24
C GLU A 385 9.55 36.03 8.07
N GLY A 386 10.17 35.01 7.48
CA GLY A 386 11.10 34.12 8.18
C GLY A 386 10.46 33.25 9.27
N ARG A 387 9.17 32.92 9.13
CA ARG A 387 8.38 32.15 10.10
C ARG A 387 8.36 30.63 9.84
N ILE A 388 8.79 30.17 8.67
CA ILE A 388 8.88 28.73 8.38
C ILE A 388 10.00 28.09 9.21
N ILE A 389 9.66 27.03 9.93
CA ILE A 389 10.62 26.18 10.65
C ILE A 389 11.00 25.01 9.74
N GLU A 390 10.01 24.20 9.34
CA GLU A 390 10.20 23.02 8.49
C GLU A 390 8.98 22.76 7.61
N ALA A 391 9.16 22.03 6.51
CA ALA A 391 8.07 21.47 5.73
C ALA A 391 8.47 20.08 5.24
N PHE A 392 7.54 19.13 5.29
CA PHE A 392 7.83 17.74 4.93
C PHE A 392 6.61 17.00 4.38
N ALA A 393 6.90 15.97 3.59
CA ALA A 393 5.91 15.04 3.07
C ALA A 393 5.87 13.78 3.95
N ALA A 394 4.67 13.28 4.26
CA ALA A 394 4.45 12.08 5.06
C ALA A 394 3.75 11.01 4.22
N GLY A 395 4.46 9.92 3.96
CA GLY A 395 3.98 8.78 3.19
C GLY A 395 4.58 7.48 3.70
N THR A 396 4.14 6.36 3.14
CA THR A 396 4.72 5.04 3.47
C THR A 396 6.04 4.80 2.73
N ALA A 397 6.18 5.34 1.52
CA ALA A 397 7.26 5.05 0.57
C ALA A 397 8.64 5.33 1.16
#